data_AF-A0A527ICH4-F1
#
_entry.id   AF-A0A527ICH4-F1
#
_cell.length_a   1.000
_cell.length_b   1.000
_cell.length_c   1.000
_cell.angle_alpha   90.00
_cell.angle_beta   90.00
_cell.angle_gamma   90.00
#
_symmetry.space_group_name_H-M   'P 1'
#
loop_
_entity.id
_entity.type
_entity.pdbx_description
1 polymer ?
#
loop_
_entity_poly.entity_id
_entity_poly.type
_entity_poly.pdbx_seq_one_letter_code
_entity_poly.pdbx_strand_id
1 'polypeptide(L)'
;MPAGETFDYVIVGAGSAGCVLANRLSEDPAVSVLLLEAGDWDRDPMIHIPLGWGKILTERRHDWMYFCEPEANVGGRKVECARGKVIGGSSSTNAMAYVRGNRGDYDRWAASGLTDWSFDKVLPYFKKQERWEAGESRYRGGSGPLNTQFCRYKDELIDAFATASRDAGYPQTDDYNGAIQEGFGRLQMTIANGRRCSTATAYLRPAMRRGNVKVLTGAMATKILLRDGRATGIAYTRGGASHEVLARREVLLAGGVINTPQLMMLSGIGDSGELAAHGIETKVDRAQVGKNLQDHVSVILMYRRKQPGPFLKMMRADRIGLDFVKTYLTGKGFSGDVPG
;
A
#
# COMPACT_ATOMS: atom_id res chain seq x y z
N MET A 1 27.17 -6.80 -1.52
CA MET A 1 27.30 -6.75 -2.99
C MET A 1 28.66 -6.15 -3.30
N PRO A 2 29.29 -6.45 -4.45
CA PRO A 2 30.53 -5.78 -4.83
C PRO A 2 30.30 -4.26 -4.90
N ALA A 3 31.32 -3.47 -4.58
CA ALA A 3 31.25 -2.01 -4.74
C ALA A 3 31.05 -1.67 -6.23
N GLY A 4 30.13 -0.76 -6.53
CA GLY A 4 29.90 -0.27 -7.91
C GLY A 4 28.91 -1.07 -8.77
N GLU A 5 28.09 -1.96 -8.19
CA GLU A 5 27.02 -2.61 -8.96
C GLU A 5 26.07 -1.56 -9.54
N THR A 6 25.64 -1.76 -10.79
CA THR A 6 24.91 -0.76 -11.57
C THR A 6 23.68 -1.39 -12.23
N PHE A 7 22.54 -0.73 -12.10
CA PHE A 7 21.24 -1.15 -12.69
C PHE A 7 20.68 -0.07 -13.60
N ASP A 8 19.74 -0.38 -14.48
CA ASP A 8 19.04 0.67 -15.23
C ASP A 8 18.18 1.52 -14.31
N TYR A 9 17.42 0.87 -13.43
CA TYR A 9 16.57 1.52 -12.43
C TYR A 9 16.90 1.02 -11.03
N VAL A 10 17.02 1.95 -10.09
CA VAL A 10 17.08 1.66 -8.66
C VAL A 10 15.83 2.22 -8.00
N ILE A 11 15.03 1.34 -7.42
CA ILE A 11 13.77 1.68 -6.75
C ILE A 11 13.96 1.58 -5.24
N VAL A 12 13.66 2.67 -4.53
CA VAL A 12 13.72 2.73 -3.07
C VAL A 12 12.34 2.42 -2.50
N GLY A 13 12.20 1.29 -1.81
CA GLY A 13 10.97 0.79 -1.23
C GLY A 13 10.30 -0.24 -2.14
N ALA A 14 10.10 -1.46 -1.63
CA ALA A 14 9.30 -2.50 -2.25
C ALA A 14 7.84 -2.46 -1.75
N GLY A 15 7.31 -1.25 -1.57
CA GLY A 15 5.92 -1.02 -1.18
C GLY A 15 4.93 -1.16 -2.34
N SER A 16 3.72 -0.64 -2.15
CA SER A 16 2.63 -0.74 -3.14
C SER A 16 3.03 -0.24 -4.54
N ALA A 17 3.62 0.96 -4.63
CA ALA A 17 4.06 1.51 -5.91
C ALA A 17 5.36 0.87 -6.42
N GLY A 18 6.32 0.63 -5.53
CA GLY A 18 7.63 0.07 -5.89
C GLY A 18 7.52 -1.32 -6.54
N CYS A 19 6.67 -2.19 -6.02
CA CYS A 19 6.38 -3.48 -6.63
C CYS A 19 5.78 -3.37 -8.04
N VAL A 20 4.90 -2.39 -8.27
CA VAL A 20 4.29 -2.13 -9.58
C VAL A 20 5.31 -1.61 -10.57
N LEU A 21 6.14 -0.63 -10.17
CA LEU A 21 7.23 -0.09 -10.98
C LEU A 21 8.21 -1.20 -11.39
N ALA A 22 8.63 -2.04 -10.43
CA ALA A 22 9.49 -3.19 -10.70
C ALA A 22 8.93 -4.11 -11.77
N ASN A 23 7.62 -4.36 -11.69
CA ASN A 23 6.93 -5.22 -12.64
C ASN A 23 6.81 -4.58 -14.01
N ARG A 24 6.50 -3.28 -14.13
CA ARG A 24 6.32 -2.64 -15.44
C ARG A 24 7.65 -2.37 -16.14
N LEU A 25 8.67 -1.89 -15.40
CA LEU A 25 9.97 -1.60 -15.98
C LEU A 25 10.70 -2.85 -16.46
N SER A 26 10.53 -3.97 -15.76
CA SER A 26 11.17 -5.25 -16.13
C SER A 26 10.40 -6.06 -17.18
N GLU A 27 9.31 -5.53 -17.75
CA GLU A 27 8.66 -6.14 -18.93
C GLU A 27 9.62 -6.19 -20.13
N ASP A 28 10.52 -5.21 -20.24
CA ASP A 28 11.64 -5.26 -21.18
C ASP A 28 12.78 -6.13 -20.60
N PRO A 29 13.15 -7.26 -21.22
CA PRO A 29 14.22 -8.12 -20.73
C PRO A 29 15.61 -7.47 -20.77
N ALA A 30 15.79 -6.39 -21.54
CA ALA A 30 17.05 -5.64 -21.59
C ALA A 30 17.23 -4.68 -20.40
N VAL A 31 16.18 -4.43 -19.62
CA VAL A 31 16.19 -3.52 -18.47
C VAL A 31 16.52 -4.29 -17.20
N SER A 32 17.53 -3.84 -16.44
CA SER A 32 17.81 -4.35 -15.09
C SER A 32 17.24 -3.45 -14.01
N VAL A 33 16.55 -4.03 -13.03
CA VAL A 33 15.90 -3.29 -11.94
C VAL A 33 16.38 -3.80 -10.59
N LEU A 34 16.75 -2.89 -9.69
CA LEU A 34 17.02 -3.19 -8.28
C LEU A 34 15.96 -2.56 -7.38
N LEU A 35 15.42 -3.34 -6.44
CA LEU A 35 14.56 -2.85 -5.36
C LEU A 35 15.29 -2.95 -4.02
N LEU A 36 15.31 -1.85 -3.28
CA LEU A 36 15.82 -1.78 -1.91
C LEU A 36 14.64 -1.70 -0.95
N GLU A 37 14.48 -2.66 -0.05
CA GLU A 37 13.44 -2.69 0.98
C GLU A 37 14.06 -2.75 2.37
N ALA A 38 13.64 -1.84 3.25
CA ALA A 38 14.13 -1.77 4.62
C ALA A 38 13.59 -2.92 5.49
N GLY A 39 12.38 -3.39 5.20
CA GLY A 39 11.77 -4.56 5.83
C GLY A 39 12.28 -5.90 5.30
N ASP A 40 11.75 -6.96 5.90
CA ASP A 40 12.01 -8.34 5.51
C ASP A 40 11.01 -8.83 4.45
N TRP A 41 11.20 -10.08 4.01
CA TRP A 41 10.22 -10.77 3.19
C TRP A 41 8.89 -10.97 3.95
N ASP A 42 7.79 -10.94 3.21
CA ASP A 42 6.41 -11.21 3.66
C ASP A 42 6.19 -12.69 4.00
N ARG A 43 7.03 -13.29 4.84
CA ARG A 43 6.97 -14.72 5.20
C ARG A 43 5.98 -15.04 6.31
N ASP A 44 5.52 -14.03 7.05
CA ASP A 44 4.53 -14.20 8.12
C ASP A 44 3.20 -14.72 7.55
N PRO A 45 2.72 -15.92 7.93
CA PRO A 45 1.44 -16.45 7.47
C PRO A 45 0.25 -15.52 7.76
N MET A 46 0.33 -14.69 8.81
CA MET A 46 -0.73 -13.72 9.16
C MET A 46 -0.88 -12.62 8.10
N ILE A 47 0.15 -12.35 7.30
CA ILE A 47 0.04 -11.43 6.15
C ILE A 47 -0.90 -12.02 5.10
N HIS A 48 -0.79 -13.32 4.85
CA HIS A 48 -1.46 -13.94 3.71
C HIS A 48 -2.91 -14.31 3.98
N ILE A 49 -3.24 -14.67 5.22
CA ILE A 49 -4.60 -15.01 5.63
C ILE A 49 -5.32 -13.72 6.00
N PRO A 50 -6.40 -13.32 5.29
CA PRO A 50 -7.06 -12.03 5.49
C PRO A 50 -7.40 -11.72 6.95
N LEU A 51 -7.98 -12.67 7.69
CA LEU A 51 -8.32 -12.48 9.09
C LEU A 51 -7.10 -12.32 10.02
N GLY A 52 -5.91 -12.72 9.57
CA GLY A 52 -4.64 -12.47 10.25
C GLY A 52 -4.32 -10.98 10.41
N TRP A 53 -4.95 -10.11 9.60
CA TRP A 53 -4.85 -8.66 9.72
C TRP A 53 -5.09 -8.14 11.14
N GLY A 54 -6.07 -8.70 11.86
CA GLY A 54 -6.38 -8.28 13.23
C GLY A 54 -5.16 -8.37 14.15
N LYS A 55 -4.39 -9.47 14.06
CA LYS A 55 -3.15 -9.64 14.82
C LYS A 55 -2.03 -8.73 14.36
N ILE A 56 -1.88 -8.53 13.04
CA ILE A 56 -0.88 -7.61 12.48
C ILE A 56 -1.09 -6.21 13.07
N LEU A 57 -2.34 -5.74 13.10
CA LEU A 57 -2.70 -4.45 13.65
C LEU A 57 -2.46 -4.39 15.16
N THR A 58 -3.04 -5.31 15.95
CA THR A 58 -2.99 -5.23 17.42
C THR A 58 -1.59 -5.43 17.98
N GLU A 59 -0.79 -6.29 17.34
CA GLU A 59 0.59 -6.59 17.76
C GLU A 59 1.62 -5.73 17.00
N ARG A 60 1.18 -4.81 16.13
CA ARG A 60 2.03 -3.92 15.32
C ARG A 60 3.14 -4.65 14.56
N ARG A 61 2.80 -5.81 14.00
CA ARG A 61 3.77 -6.62 13.25
C ARG A 61 4.12 -5.95 11.95
N HIS A 62 5.41 -5.97 11.59
CA HIS A 62 5.91 -5.41 10.33
C HIS A 62 5.60 -3.91 10.17
N ASP A 63 5.51 -3.16 11.26
CA ASP A 63 5.26 -1.72 11.24
C ASP A 63 6.56 -0.91 11.37
N TRP A 64 6.58 0.29 10.80
CA TRP A 64 7.66 1.26 11.01
C TRP A 64 7.66 1.90 12.41
N MET A 65 6.56 1.76 13.15
CA MET A 65 6.32 2.31 14.49
C MET A 65 6.35 3.84 14.51
N TYR A 66 5.77 4.47 13.49
CA TYR A 66 5.66 5.93 13.45
C TYR A 66 4.51 6.43 14.30
N PHE A 67 4.76 7.54 14.97
CA PHE A 67 3.77 8.32 15.71
C PHE A 67 3.95 9.78 15.33
N CYS A 68 2.84 10.49 15.17
CA CYS A 68 2.83 11.94 15.07
C CYS A 68 3.36 12.55 16.38
N GLU A 69 3.94 13.75 16.28
CA GLU A 69 4.22 14.55 17.46
C GLU A 69 2.93 14.90 18.22
N PRO A 70 3.00 15.14 19.54
CA PRO A 70 1.85 15.57 20.32
C PRO A 70 1.25 16.88 19.79
N GLU A 71 -0.06 16.88 19.51
CA GLU A 71 -0.76 18.08 19.04
C GLU A 71 -1.99 18.41 19.90
N ALA A 72 -2.31 19.71 20.02
CA ALA A 72 -3.41 20.19 20.84
C ALA A 72 -4.80 19.75 20.30
N ASN A 73 -4.96 19.69 18.98
CA ASN A 73 -6.18 19.23 18.28
C ASN A 73 -6.59 17.78 18.62
N VAL A 74 -5.65 16.97 19.10
CA VAL A 74 -5.87 15.58 19.53
C VAL A 74 -5.67 15.40 21.04
N GLY A 75 -5.65 16.48 21.80
CA GLY A 75 -5.52 16.45 23.26
C GLY A 75 -4.13 16.08 23.75
N GLY A 76 -3.07 16.48 23.03
CA GLY A 76 -1.68 16.20 23.39
C GLY A 76 -1.26 14.74 23.17
N ARG A 77 -2.02 13.97 22.40
CA ARG A 77 -1.71 12.57 22.11
C ARG A 77 -0.72 12.44 20.97
N LYS A 78 0.15 11.44 21.07
CA LYS A 78 0.87 10.88 19.93
C LYS A 78 -0.05 9.94 19.17
N VAL A 79 -0.46 10.33 17.96
CA VAL A 79 -1.34 9.52 17.13
C VAL A 79 -0.49 8.58 16.28
N GLU A 80 -0.86 7.30 16.26
CA GLU A 80 -0.16 6.29 15.48
C GLU A 80 -0.32 6.54 13.97
N CYS A 81 0.78 6.46 13.24
CA CYS A 81 0.84 6.55 11.78
C CYS A 81 1.38 5.23 11.22
N ALA A 82 0.57 4.18 11.30
CA ALA A 82 0.95 2.82 10.89
C ALA A 82 1.41 2.77 9.42
N ARG A 83 2.57 2.17 9.18
CA ARG A 83 3.16 1.99 7.83
C ARG A 83 3.83 0.64 7.75
N GLY A 84 3.58 -0.11 6.67
CA GLY A 84 4.18 -1.43 6.47
C GLY A 84 5.69 -1.34 6.16
N LYS A 85 6.49 -2.09 6.92
CA LYS A 85 7.93 -2.30 6.78
C LYS A 85 8.21 -3.78 6.45
N VAL A 86 7.81 -4.18 5.24
CA VAL A 86 7.91 -5.55 4.72
C VAL A 86 7.76 -5.51 3.21
N ILE A 87 8.21 -6.52 2.48
CA ILE A 87 7.93 -6.66 1.04
C ILE A 87 6.41 -6.54 0.76
N GLY A 88 6.05 -5.67 -0.19
CA GLY A 88 4.68 -5.22 -0.48
C GLY A 88 4.23 -3.99 0.33
N GLY A 89 5.02 -3.56 1.31
CA GLY A 89 4.77 -2.42 2.18
C GLY A 89 3.41 -2.49 2.86
N SER A 90 2.72 -1.35 2.94
CA SER A 90 1.38 -1.29 3.54
C SER A 90 0.34 -2.16 2.83
N SER A 91 0.53 -2.58 1.57
CA SER A 91 -0.41 -3.53 0.94
C SER A 91 -0.37 -4.93 1.56
N SER A 92 0.74 -5.28 2.23
CA SER A 92 0.90 -6.53 2.98
C SER A 92 0.33 -6.45 4.40
N THR A 93 0.05 -5.25 4.92
CA THR A 93 -0.46 -5.05 6.29
C THR A 93 -1.83 -4.36 6.38
N ASN A 94 -2.40 -3.88 5.27
CA ASN A 94 -3.70 -3.18 5.24
C ASN A 94 -4.92 -4.09 5.52
N ALA A 95 -6.11 -3.50 5.62
CA ALA A 95 -7.38 -4.21 5.77
C ALA A 95 -7.98 -4.74 4.44
N MET A 96 -7.22 -4.70 3.34
CA MET A 96 -7.60 -5.16 1.98
C MET A 96 -8.77 -4.43 1.31
N ALA A 97 -9.43 -3.49 1.97
CA ALA A 97 -10.46 -2.64 1.35
C ALA A 97 -9.96 -2.08 0.01
N TYR A 98 -10.76 -2.28 -1.04
CA TYR A 98 -10.48 -1.84 -2.39
C TYR A 98 -11.43 -0.73 -2.79
N VAL A 99 -10.93 0.51 -2.70
CA VAL A 99 -11.64 1.74 -3.03
C VAL A 99 -10.73 2.57 -3.92
N ARG A 100 -11.27 3.08 -5.02
CA ARG A 100 -10.59 4.05 -5.89
C ARG A 100 -10.88 5.48 -5.42
N GLY A 101 -10.09 6.44 -5.90
CA GLY A 101 -10.46 7.85 -5.73
C GLY A 101 -11.73 8.19 -6.50
N ASN A 102 -12.40 9.25 -6.08
CA ASN A 102 -13.56 9.76 -6.80
C ASN A 102 -13.15 10.46 -8.09
N ARG A 103 -14.01 10.44 -9.12
CA ARG A 103 -13.81 11.21 -10.36
C ARG A 103 -13.41 12.66 -10.07
N GLY A 104 -14.11 13.30 -9.14
CA GLY A 104 -13.85 14.67 -8.74
C GLY A 104 -12.44 14.88 -8.17
N ASP A 105 -11.80 13.88 -7.57
CA ASP A 105 -10.45 14.02 -7.02
C ASP A 105 -9.42 14.21 -8.15
N TYR A 106 -9.52 13.37 -9.19
CA TYR A 106 -8.64 13.40 -10.36
C TYR A 106 -8.91 14.59 -11.26
N ASP A 107 -10.19 14.95 -11.44
CA ASP A 107 -10.56 16.12 -12.24
C ASP A 107 -10.13 17.42 -11.54
N ARG A 108 -10.16 17.48 -10.20
CA ARG A 108 -9.57 18.60 -9.45
C ARG A 108 -8.05 18.68 -9.68
N TRP A 109 -7.31 17.57 -9.65
CA TRP A 109 -5.88 17.58 -9.96
C TRP A 109 -5.60 18.10 -11.38
N ALA A 110 -6.39 17.65 -12.36
CA ALA A 110 -6.28 18.12 -13.73
C ALA A 110 -6.52 19.62 -13.86
N ALA A 111 -7.56 20.14 -13.21
CA ALA A 111 -7.86 21.57 -13.16
C ALA A 111 -6.77 22.39 -12.44
N SER A 112 -6.04 21.79 -11.49
CA SER A 112 -4.92 22.42 -10.78
C SER A 112 -3.57 22.32 -11.52
N GLY A 113 -3.56 21.91 -12.80
CA GLY A 113 -2.37 21.93 -13.65
C GLY A 113 -1.78 20.55 -13.98
N LEU A 114 -2.28 19.47 -13.37
CA LEU A 114 -1.88 18.10 -13.69
C LEU A 114 -2.79 17.53 -14.80
N THR A 115 -2.80 18.15 -15.97
CA THR A 115 -3.78 17.89 -17.05
C THR A 115 -3.79 16.45 -17.57
N ASP A 116 -2.74 15.66 -17.32
CA ASP A 116 -2.67 14.24 -17.63
C ASP A 116 -3.31 13.31 -16.58
N TRP A 117 -3.79 13.88 -15.48
CA TRP A 117 -4.32 13.14 -14.32
C TRP A 117 -5.84 13.23 -14.14
N SER A 118 -6.59 13.72 -15.15
CA SER A 118 -8.06 13.66 -15.14
C SER A 118 -8.57 12.23 -15.01
N PHE A 119 -9.78 12.02 -14.47
CA PHE A 119 -10.30 10.67 -14.24
C PHE A 119 -10.29 9.82 -15.51
N ASP A 120 -10.65 10.39 -16.65
CA ASP A 120 -10.72 9.67 -17.92
C ASP A 120 -9.34 9.18 -18.40
N LYS A 121 -8.26 9.89 -18.06
CA LYS A 121 -6.88 9.49 -18.38
C LYS A 121 -6.33 8.44 -17.42
N VAL A 122 -6.75 8.45 -16.16
CA VAL A 122 -6.31 7.45 -15.17
C VAL A 122 -7.17 6.17 -15.17
N LEU A 123 -8.41 6.24 -15.65
CA LEU A 123 -9.32 5.09 -15.71
C LEU A 123 -8.72 3.86 -16.44
N PRO A 124 -8.02 3.99 -17.58
CA PRO A 124 -7.32 2.86 -18.19
C PRO A 124 -6.32 2.18 -17.28
N TYR A 125 -5.65 2.92 -16.39
CA TYR A 125 -4.71 2.35 -15.41
C TYR A 125 -5.44 1.66 -14.25
N PHE A 126 -6.57 2.20 -13.79
CA PHE A 126 -7.43 1.49 -12.83
C PHE A 126 -7.95 0.17 -13.39
N LYS A 127 -8.34 0.14 -14.67
CA LYS A 127 -8.70 -1.10 -15.34
C LYS A 127 -7.49 -2.03 -15.49
N LYS A 128 -6.33 -1.52 -15.91
CA LYS A 128 -5.11 -2.31 -16.14
C LYS A 128 -4.59 -2.99 -14.86
N GLN A 129 -4.78 -2.38 -13.70
CA GLN A 129 -4.28 -2.93 -12.44
C GLN A 129 -5.14 -4.07 -11.88
N GLU A 130 -6.44 -4.12 -12.20
CA GLU A 130 -7.39 -5.02 -11.52
C GLU A 130 -7.90 -6.17 -12.39
N ARG A 131 -8.25 -7.26 -11.71
CA ARG A 131 -9.10 -8.34 -12.17
C ARG A 131 -10.29 -8.41 -11.26
N TRP A 132 -11.38 -7.79 -11.69
CA TRP A 132 -12.65 -7.77 -10.97
C TRP A 132 -13.40 -9.09 -11.12
N GLU A 133 -13.95 -9.60 -10.01
CA GLU A 133 -14.62 -10.90 -10.01
C GLU A 133 -15.86 -10.95 -10.92
N ALA A 134 -16.56 -9.82 -11.12
CA ALA A 134 -17.74 -9.77 -11.99
C ALA A 134 -17.40 -9.53 -13.47
N GLY A 135 -16.11 -9.48 -13.82
CA GLY A 135 -15.64 -9.30 -15.19
C GLY A 135 -15.39 -7.84 -15.58
N GLU A 136 -14.88 -7.67 -16.80
CA GLU A 136 -14.57 -6.35 -17.36
C GLU A 136 -15.84 -5.54 -17.65
N SER A 137 -15.78 -4.24 -17.43
CA SER A 137 -16.84 -3.30 -17.83
C SER A 137 -16.25 -1.99 -18.35
N ARG A 138 -17.11 -0.98 -18.57
CA ARG A 138 -16.65 0.39 -18.87
C ARG A 138 -15.69 0.92 -17.78
N TYR A 139 -15.97 0.61 -16.51
CA TYR A 139 -15.22 1.14 -15.37
C TYR A 139 -14.29 0.09 -14.73
N ARG A 140 -14.54 -1.21 -14.94
CA ARG A 140 -13.83 -2.29 -14.27
C ARG A 140 -12.88 -3.04 -15.20
N GLY A 141 -11.75 -3.48 -14.69
CA GLY A 141 -10.77 -4.31 -15.38
C GLY A 141 -11.00 -5.80 -15.15
N GLY A 142 -10.76 -6.64 -16.16
CA GLY A 142 -10.97 -8.08 -16.07
C GLY A 142 -9.70 -8.93 -16.03
N SER A 143 -8.52 -8.33 -16.24
CA SER A 143 -7.30 -9.08 -16.57
C SER A 143 -6.04 -8.65 -15.81
N GLY A 144 -6.13 -7.58 -15.02
CA GLY A 144 -5.02 -7.07 -14.23
C GLY A 144 -4.54 -8.04 -13.15
N PRO A 145 -3.37 -7.77 -12.55
CA PRO A 145 -2.76 -8.66 -11.58
C PRO A 145 -3.39 -8.59 -10.18
N LEU A 146 -4.09 -7.51 -9.81
CA LEU A 146 -4.79 -7.43 -8.52
C LEU A 146 -6.19 -8.03 -8.65
N ASN A 147 -6.37 -9.21 -8.07
CA ASN A 147 -7.69 -9.78 -7.89
C ASN A 147 -8.51 -8.96 -6.89
N THR A 148 -9.72 -8.61 -7.30
CA THR A 148 -10.67 -7.86 -6.48
C THR A 148 -12.01 -8.60 -6.45
N GLN A 149 -12.64 -8.63 -5.28
CA GLN A 149 -13.91 -9.32 -5.03
C GLN A 149 -14.74 -8.54 -4.01
N PHE A 150 -16.03 -8.76 -3.94
CA PHE A 150 -16.87 -8.38 -2.82
C PHE A 150 -16.45 -9.16 -1.55
N CYS A 151 -16.63 -8.52 -0.40
CA CYS A 151 -16.61 -9.14 0.91
C CYS A 151 -17.65 -10.26 0.95
N ARG A 152 -17.25 -11.48 1.29
CA ARG A 152 -18.14 -12.63 1.42
C ARG A 152 -18.48 -12.95 2.87
N TYR A 153 -18.02 -12.15 3.83
CA TYR A 153 -18.38 -12.30 5.25
C TYR A 153 -19.90 -12.17 5.44
N LYS A 154 -20.52 -13.13 6.11
CA LYS A 154 -21.98 -13.17 6.31
C LYS A 154 -22.29 -12.83 7.76
N ASP A 155 -23.06 -11.77 7.98
CA ASP A 155 -23.66 -11.41 9.26
C ASP A 155 -24.97 -10.67 8.97
N GLU A 156 -26.03 -11.00 9.72
CA GLU A 156 -27.35 -10.36 9.58
C GLU A 156 -27.28 -8.85 9.78
N LEU A 157 -26.26 -8.36 10.52
CA LEU A 157 -26.02 -6.93 10.69
C LEU A 157 -25.71 -6.21 9.38
N ILE A 158 -25.13 -6.87 8.38
CA ILE A 158 -24.81 -6.22 7.11
C ILE A 158 -26.11 -5.87 6.37
N ASP A 159 -27.04 -6.82 6.30
CA ASP A 159 -28.34 -6.61 5.63
C ASP A 159 -29.24 -5.64 6.43
N ALA A 160 -29.17 -5.71 7.76
CA ALA A 160 -29.86 -4.77 8.64
C ALA A 160 -29.33 -3.34 8.47
N PHE A 161 -28.01 -3.17 8.35
CA PHE A 161 -27.40 -1.85 8.12
C PHE A 161 -27.72 -1.30 6.72
N ALA A 162 -27.74 -2.15 5.69
CA ALA A 162 -28.19 -1.76 4.35
C ALA A 162 -29.68 -1.36 4.32
N THR A 163 -30.52 -2.00 5.14
CA THR A 163 -31.93 -1.62 5.27
C THR A 163 -32.08 -0.28 6.00
N ALA A 164 -31.38 -0.12 7.13
CA ALA A 164 -31.39 1.13 7.88
C ALA A 164 -30.88 2.33 7.07
N SER A 165 -29.89 2.13 6.19
CA SER A 165 -29.41 3.22 5.32
C SER A 165 -30.46 3.64 4.28
N ARG A 166 -31.23 2.71 3.72
CA ARG A 166 -32.37 3.03 2.85
C ARG A 166 -33.48 3.75 3.60
N ASP A 167 -33.84 3.27 4.80
CA ASP A 167 -34.88 3.89 5.64
C ASP A 167 -34.48 5.32 6.05
N ALA A 168 -33.17 5.58 6.19
CA ALA A 168 -32.61 6.91 6.42
C ALA A 168 -32.50 7.78 5.15
N GLY A 169 -32.96 7.28 3.99
CA GLY A 169 -33.02 8.03 2.73
C GLY A 169 -31.75 7.99 1.87
N TYR A 170 -30.77 7.14 2.20
CA TYR A 170 -29.54 7.05 1.42
C TYR A 170 -29.63 6.06 0.25
N PRO A 171 -29.03 6.39 -0.91
CA PRO A 171 -29.00 5.49 -2.05
C PRO A 171 -28.14 4.26 -1.77
N GLN A 172 -28.46 3.16 -2.45
CA GLN A 172 -27.59 1.98 -2.52
C GLN A 172 -26.77 2.04 -3.81
N THR A 173 -25.55 1.49 -3.77
CA THR A 173 -24.68 1.33 -4.94
C THR A 173 -24.24 -0.11 -5.07
N ASP A 174 -24.45 -0.67 -6.25
CA ASP A 174 -23.99 -2.03 -6.58
C ASP A 174 -22.46 -2.07 -6.76
N ASP A 175 -21.86 -0.95 -7.17
CA ASP A 175 -20.42 -0.83 -7.38
C ASP A 175 -19.93 0.62 -7.19
N TYR A 176 -19.39 0.90 -6.00
CA TYR A 176 -18.81 2.20 -5.69
C TYR A 176 -17.50 2.50 -6.45
N ASN A 177 -16.91 1.52 -7.14
CA ASN A 177 -15.78 1.72 -8.06
C ASN A 177 -16.24 1.87 -9.53
N GLY A 178 -17.57 1.91 -9.75
CA GLY A 178 -18.22 2.01 -11.05
C GLY A 178 -18.58 3.45 -11.45
N ALA A 179 -19.77 3.62 -12.03
CA ALA A 179 -20.22 4.92 -12.54
C ALA A 179 -20.59 5.91 -11.42
N ILE A 180 -21.20 5.41 -10.34
CA ILE A 180 -21.71 6.20 -9.21
C ILE A 180 -21.09 5.67 -7.93
N GLN A 181 -20.24 6.47 -7.31
CA GLN A 181 -19.56 6.10 -6.07
C GLN A 181 -20.40 6.39 -4.82
N GLU A 182 -21.28 7.40 -4.87
CA GLU A 182 -22.12 7.77 -3.73
C GLU A 182 -23.15 6.69 -3.41
N GLY A 183 -23.30 6.39 -2.12
CA GLY A 183 -24.27 5.45 -1.59
C GLY A 183 -23.65 4.34 -0.73
N PHE A 184 -24.52 3.45 -0.26
CA PHE A 184 -24.14 2.29 0.53
C PHE A 184 -24.00 1.07 -0.38
N GLY A 185 -22.86 0.40 -0.31
CA GLY A 185 -22.57 -0.77 -1.11
C GLY A 185 -21.77 -1.79 -0.33
N ARG A 186 -21.74 -3.02 -0.86
CA ARG A 186 -20.95 -4.11 -0.27
C ARG A 186 -19.45 -3.80 -0.41
N LEU A 187 -18.69 -3.87 0.68
CA LEU A 187 -17.24 -3.67 0.65
C LEU A 187 -16.58 -4.60 -0.38
N GLN A 188 -15.66 -4.07 -1.16
CA GLN A 188 -14.81 -4.82 -2.10
C GLN A 188 -13.40 -4.90 -1.52
N MET A 189 -12.68 -5.98 -1.83
CA MET A 189 -11.39 -6.29 -1.24
C MET A 189 -10.39 -6.86 -2.25
N THR A 190 -9.10 -6.59 -2.02
CA THR A 190 -7.97 -7.22 -2.71
C THR A 190 -7.67 -8.60 -2.11
N ILE A 191 -8.55 -9.56 -2.38
CA ILE A 191 -8.43 -10.97 -1.94
C ILE A 191 -8.57 -11.88 -3.16
N ALA A 192 -7.74 -12.91 -3.22
CA ALA A 192 -7.76 -13.95 -4.26
C ALA A 192 -7.73 -15.33 -3.59
N ASN A 193 -8.70 -16.20 -3.88
CA ASN A 193 -8.73 -17.57 -3.37
C ASN A 193 -8.49 -17.67 -1.84
N GLY A 194 -9.17 -16.81 -1.07
CA GLY A 194 -9.05 -16.77 0.40
C GLY A 194 -7.72 -16.26 0.94
N ARG A 195 -6.92 -15.59 0.10
CA ARG A 195 -5.62 -15.01 0.47
C ARG A 195 -5.57 -13.53 0.10
N ARG A 196 -4.85 -12.74 0.90
CA ARG A 196 -4.52 -11.35 0.57
C ARG A 196 -3.84 -11.27 -0.80
N CYS A 197 -4.36 -10.40 -1.67
CA CYS A 197 -3.73 -10.05 -2.94
C CYS A 197 -2.91 -8.76 -2.78
N SER A 198 -1.74 -8.86 -2.14
CA SER A 198 -0.81 -7.72 -1.99
C SER A 198 -0.04 -7.43 -3.28
N THR A 199 0.59 -6.27 -3.37
CA THR A 199 1.43 -5.92 -4.53
C THR A 199 2.69 -6.78 -4.63
N ALA A 200 3.19 -7.31 -3.51
CA ALA A 200 4.25 -8.32 -3.52
C ALA A 200 3.84 -9.57 -4.32
N THR A 201 2.64 -10.08 -4.05
CA THR A 201 2.11 -11.27 -4.71
C THR A 201 1.68 -10.98 -6.16
N ALA A 202 0.95 -9.88 -6.37
CA ALA A 202 0.38 -9.54 -7.67
C ALA A 202 1.42 -9.06 -8.69
N TYR A 203 2.44 -8.30 -8.25
CA TYR A 203 3.40 -7.65 -9.16
C TYR A 203 4.84 -8.14 -8.99
N LEU A 204 5.36 -8.11 -7.76
CA LEU A 204 6.79 -8.34 -7.54
C LEU A 204 7.20 -9.80 -7.82
N ARG A 205 6.45 -10.77 -7.30
CA ARG A 205 6.75 -12.20 -7.53
C ARG A 205 6.76 -12.58 -9.01
N PRO A 206 5.77 -12.17 -9.85
CA PRO A 206 5.86 -12.34 -11.29
C PRO A 206 7.08 -11.65 -11.92
N ALA A 207 7.41 -10.43 -11.49
CA ALA A 207 8.55 -9.67 -12.02
C ALA A 207 9.89 -10.39 -11.76
N MET A 208 10.09 -10.93 -10.56
CA MET A 208 11.31 -11.65 -10.18
C MET A 208 11.55 -12.92 -11.03
N ARG A 209 10.49 -13.57 -11.53
CA ARG A 209 10.61 -14.77 -12.38
C ARG A 209 11.25 -14.48 -13.74
N ARG A 210 11.32 -13.21 -14.16
CA ARG A 210 11.94 -12.79 -15.42
C ARG A 210 13.47 -12.77 -15.36
N GLY A 211 14.06 -12.81 -14.17
CA GLY A 211 15.52 -12.86 -13.97
C GLY A 211 16.24 -11.51 -14.03
N ASN A 212 15.59 -10.44 -14.47
CA ASN A 212 16.14 -9.08 -14.57
C ASN A 212 15.72 -8.14 -13.42
N VAL A 213 15.09 -8.67 -12.36
CA VAL A 213 14.74 -7.93 -11.14
C VAL A 213 15.48 -8.50 -9.94
N LYS A 214 16.28 -7.66 -9.28
CA LYS A 214 16.95 -7.97 -8.02
C LYS A 214 16.26 -7.27 -6.86
N VAL A 215 16.12 -7.96 -5.73
CA VAL A 215 15.49 -7.42 -4.52
C VAL A 215 16.43 -7.60 -3.34
N LEU A 216 16.69 -6.52 -2.60
CA LEU A 216 17.45 -6.56 -1.35
C LEU A 216 16.54 -6.15 -0.20
N THR A 217 16.28 -7.09 0.71
CA THR A 217 15.61 -6.84 1.98
C THR A 217 16.60 -6.45 3.08
N GLY A 218 16.10 -5.83 4.15
CA GLY A 218 16.93 -5.27 5.22
C GLY A 218 17.88 -4.16 4.74
N ALA A 219 17.57 -3.54 3.59
CA ALA A 219 18.37 -2.52 2.93
C ALA A 219 17.71 -1.15 3.11
N MET A 220 18.19 -0.38 4.06
CA MET A 220 17.67 0.97 4.35
C MET A 220 18.38 2.00 3.47
N ALA A 221 17.67 2.63 2.55
CA ALA A 221 18.21 3.77 1.81
C ALA A 221 18.50 4.94 2.76
N THR A 222 19.69 5.53 2.65
CA THR A 222 20.15 6.60 3.53
C THR A 222 20.44 7.90 2.79
N LYS A 223 20.78 7.82 1.49
CA LYS A 223 21.07 9.02 0.69
C LYS A 223 20.86 8.78 -0.80
N ILE A 224 20.39 9.79 -1.51
CA ILE A 224 20.41 9.88 -2.97
C ILE A 224 21.78 10.42 -3.38
N LEU A 225 22.47 9.67 -4.23
CA LEU A 225 23.74 10.11 -4.80
C LEU A 225 23.43 11.11 -5.92
N LEU A 226 23.96 12.32 -5.78
CA LEU A 226 23.76 13.42 -6.72
C LEU A 226 25.10 13.83 -7.32
N ARG A 227 25.13 13.97 -8.64
CA ARG A 227 26.25 14.53 -9.40
C ARG A 227 25.70 15.53 -10.42
N ASP A 228 26.19 16.77 -10.37
CA ASP A 228 25.79 17.84 -11.31
C ASP A 228 24.26 17.99 -11.44
N GLY A 229 23.56 17.94 -10.30
CA GLY A 229 22.09 18.04 -10.25
C GLY A 229 21.32 16.78 -10.67
N ARG A 230 22.00 15.70 -11.08
CA ARG A 230 21.39 14.42 -11.49
C ARG A 230 21.51 13.37 -10.39
N ALA A 231 20.43 12.63 -10.14
CA ALA A 231 20.46 11.42 -9.31
C ALA A 231 21.18 10.28 -10.04
N THR A 232 22.28 9.78 -9.47
CA THR A 232 23.14 8.74 -10.06
C THR A 232 23.07 7.41 -9.34
N GLY A 233 22.45 7.35 -8.17
CA GLY A 233 22.40 6.14 -7.36
C GLY A 233 21.82 6.36 -5.97
N ILE A 234 21.92 5.31 -5.15
CA ILE A 234 21.45 5.29 -3.77
C ILE A 234 22.56 4.75 -2.87
N ALA A 235 22.84 5.45 -1.77
CA ALA A 235 23.53 4.90 -0.62
C ALA A 235 22.52 4.24 0.31
N TYR A 236 22.86 3.08 0.86
CA TYR A 236 22.00 2.33 1.77
C TYR A 236 22.81 1.55 2.81
N THR A 237 22.19 1.21 3.94
CA THR A 237 22.77 0.34 4.96
C THR A 237 22.12 -1.03 4.93
N ARG A 238 22.92 -2.09 5.10
CA ARG A 238 22.44 -3.48 5.18
C ARG A 238 23.39 -4.30 6.04
N GLY A 239 22.86 -5.01 7.03
CA GLY A 239 23.68 -5.80 7.96
C GLY A 239 24.73 -4.96 8.71
N GLY A 240 24.42 -3.69 9.01
CA GLY A 240 25.33 -2.76 9.69
C GLY A 240 26.39 -2.12 8.80
N ALA A 241 26.55 -2.56 7.55
CA ALA A 241 27.51 -1.99 6.61
C ALA A 241 26.84 -0.97 5.67
N SER A 242 27.60 0.05 5.28
CA SER A 242 27.19 1.02 4.26
C SER A 242 27.56 0.51 2.86
N HIS A 243 26.67 0.75 1.91
CA HIS A 243 26.79 0.34 0.52
C HIS A 243 26.29 1.44 -0.40
N GLU A 244 26.72 1.39 -1.66
CA GLU A 244 26.24 2.25 -2.73
C GLU A 244 25.88 1.41 -3.95
N VAL A 245 24.88 1.87 -4.70
CA VAL A 245 24.48 1.29 -5.98
C VAL A 245 24.15 2.40 -6.97
N LEU A 246 24.57 2.23 -8.23
CA LEU A 246 24.37 3.22 -9.28
C LEU A 246 23.17 2.88 -10.17
N ALA A 247 22.52 3.93 -10.70
CA ALA A 247 21.44 3.85 -11.66
C ALA A 247 21.87 4.47 -13.00
N ARG A 248 21.81 3.69 -14.09
CA ARG A 248 22.12 4.18 -15.45
C ARG A 248 21.07 5.16 -15.94
N ARG A 249 19.79 4.88 -15.65
CA ARG A 249 18.68 5.70 -16.12
C ARG A 249 18.15 6.58 -14.98
N GLU A 250 17.47 5.98 -14.01
CA GLU A 250 16.73 6.72 -12.99
C GLU A 250 16.79 6.06 -11.60
N VAL A 251 16.70 6.92 -10.59
CA VAL A 251 16.42 6.55 -9.20
C VAL A 251 14.95 6.87 -8.93
N LEU A 252 14.17 5.86 -8.53
CA LEU A 252 12.73 5.97 -8.31
C LEU A 252 12.42 5.82 -6.81
N LEU A 253 11.86 6.87 -6.20
CA LEU A 253 11.52 6.86 -4.78
C LEU A 253 10.10 6.34 -4.57
N ALA A 254 9.99 5.19 -3.94
CA ALA A 254 8.74 4.52 -3.58
C ALA A 254 8.69 4.19 -2.07
N GLY A 255 9.35 5.01 -1.24
CA GLY A 255 9.41 4.86 0.22
C GLY A 255 8.10 5.27 0.93
N GLY A 256 7.06 5.65 0.18
CA GLY A 256 5.80 6.15 0.72
C GLY A 256 5.87 7.62 1.14
N VAL A 257 4.73 8.15 1.60
CA VAL A 257 4.54 9.58 1.89
C VAL A 257 5.37 10.11 3.06
N ILE A 258 5.91 9.23 3.92
CA ILE A 258 6.76 9.60 5.06
C ILE A 258 8.25 9.50 4.68
N ASN A 259 8.70 8.33 4.20
CA ASN A 259 10.13 8.09 4.03
C ASN A 259 10.70 8.70 2.74
N THR A 260 9.86 8.93 1.73
CA THR A 260 10.30 9.61 0.48
C THR A 260 10.77 11.04 0.75
N PRO A 261 9.95 11.94 1.33
CA PRO A 261 10.43 13.29 1.62
C PRO A 261 11.56 13.30 2.65
N GLN A 262 11.56 12.39 3.63
CA GLN A 262 12.68 12.25 4.57
C GLN A 262 14.00 11.94 3.85
N LEU A 263 14.01 10.95 2.97
CA LEU A 263 15.21 10.60 2.20
C LEU A 263 15.66 11.74 1.29
N MET A 264 14.73 12.46 0.66
CA MET A 264 15.03 13.66 -0.12
C MET A 264 15.74 14.71 0.75
N MET A 265 15.19 15.02 1.92
CA MET A 265 15.79 15.99 2.84
C MET A 265 17.18 15.54 3.32
N LEU A 266 17.35 14.28 3.74
CA LEU A 266 18.66 13.70 4.10
C LEU A 266 19.68 13.75 2.95
N SER A 267 19.20 13.89 1.72
CA SER A 267 20.03 14.00 0.51
C SER A 267 20.32 15.45 0.10
N GLY A 268 19.85 16.43 0.86
CA GLY A 268 20.00 17.86 0.56
C GLY A 268 18.95 18.40 -0.42
N ILE A 269 17.80 17.73 -0.56
CA ILE A 269 16.67 18.18 -1.38
C ILE A 269 15.50 18.54 -0.46
N GLY A 270 15.27 19.82 -0.23
CA GLY A 270 14.27 20.30 0.74
C GLY A 270 14.35 21.80 0.97
N ASP A 271 13.64 22.31 1.99
CA ASP A 271 13.74 23.71 2.42
C ASP A 271 15.15 24.01 2.94
N SER A 272 15.81 25.02 2.36
CA SER A 272 17.20 25.33 2.70
C SER A 272 17.42 25.68 4.18
N GLY A 273 16.48 26.37 4.81
CA GLY A 273 16.54 26.73 6.23
C GLY A 273 16.36 25.51 7.15
N GLU A 274 15.38 24.66 6.86
CA GLU A 274 15.15 23.42 7.62
C GLU A 274 16.34 22.46 7.49
N LEU A 275 16.91 22.32 6.29
CA LEU A 275 18.10 21.49 6.07
C LEU A 275 19.30 22.01 6.87
N ALA A 276 19.54 23.32 6.85
CA ALA A 276 20.63 23.94 7.60
C ALA A 276 20.49 23.73 9.12
N ALA A 277 19.26 23.79 9.67
CA ALA A 277 18.99 23.52 11.08
C ALA A 277 19.38 22.09 11.52
N HIS A 278 19.43 21.15 10.57
CA HIS A 278 19.88 19.77 10.78
C HIS A 278 21.34 19.51 10.33
N GLY A 279 22.10 20.56 9.98
CA GLY A 279 23.48 20.43 9.50
C GLY A 279 23.59 19.76 8.13
N ILE A 280 22.54 19.82 7.31
CA ILE A 280 22.51 19.23 5.97
C ILE A 280 22.76 20.33 4.93
N GLU A 281 23.76 20.12 4.08
CA GLU A 281 24.02 20.99 2.93
C GLU A 281 22.83 20.93 1.94
N THR A 282 22.31 22.10 1.56
CA THR A 282 21.26 22.18 0.54
C THR A 282 21.88 22.03 -0.84
N LYS A 283 21.45 20.99 -1.56
CA LYS A 283 21.83 20.73 -2.96
C LYS A 283 20.76 21.20 -3.95
N VAL A 284 19.49 21.07 -3.56
CA VAL A 284 18.35 21.51 -4.37
C VAL A 284 17.31 22.10 -3.43
N ASP A 285 17.12 23.42 -3.49
CA ASP A 285 16.15 24.12 -2.65
C ASP A 285 14.71 23.88 -3.16
N ARG A 286 13.91 23.20 -2.33
CA ARG A 286 12.53 22.79 -2.60
C ARG A 286 11.72 22.80 -1.29
N ALA A 287 11.27 23.99 -0.90
CA ALA A 287 10.52 24.22 0.34
C ALA A 287 9.26 23.36 0.54
N GLN A 288 8.67 22.82 -0.53
CA GLN A 288 7.46 21.98 -0.45
C GLN A 288 7.75 20.50 -0.11
N VAL A 289 9.01 20.05 -0.10
CA VAL A 289 9.34 18.67 0.28
C VAL A 289 8.98 18.43 1.74
N GLY A 290 8.18 17.38 2.00
CA GLY A 290 7.68 17.07 3.33
C GLY A 290 6.49 17.92 3.78
N LYS A 291 6.00 18.84 2.94
CA LYS A 291 4.80 19.66 3.21
C LYS A 291 3.56 19.05 2.57
N ASN A 292 2.40 19.68 2.81
CA ASN A 292 1.10 19.28 2.26
C ASN A 292 0.72 17.81 2.54
N LEU A 293 1.14 17.28 3.71
CA LEU A 293 0.71 15.96 4.16
C LEU A 293 -0.81 15.98 4.40
N GLN A 294 -1.51 15.04 3.78
CA GLN A 294 -2.94 14.83 3.96
C GLN A 294 -3.17 13.39 4.41
N ASP A 295 -4.07 13.20 5.36
CA ASP A 295 -4.51 11.89 5.81
C ASP A 295 -6.01 11.94 6.16
N HIS A 296 -6.67 10.79 6.18
CA HIS A 296 -8.07 10.68 6.58
C HIS A 296 -8.18 10.37 8.07
N VAL A 297 -8.65 11.33 8.86
CA VAL A 297 -8.91 11.13 10.28
C VAL A 297 -10.10 10.18 10.43
N SER A 298 -9.95 9.18 11.29
CA SER A 298 -11.00 8.20 11.59
C SER A 298 -11.33 8.19 13.08
N VAL A 299 -12.62 8.06 13.39
CA VAL A 299 -13.15 7.88 14.75
C VAL A 299 -13.96 6.60 14.77
N ILE A 300 -13.67 5.73 15.73
CA ILE A 300 -14.36 4.43 15.84
C ILE A 300 -15.56 4.60 16.78
N LEU A 301 -16.75 4.32 16.25
CA LEU A 301 -17.98 4.21 17.03
C LEU A 301 -18.29 2.73 17.29
N MET A 302 -18.33 2.33 18.56
CA MET A 302 -18.57 0.95 18.96
C MET A 302 -19.95 0.79 19.60
N TYR A 303 -20.73 -0.17 19.10
CA TYR A 303 -22.05 -0.50 19.62
C TYR A 303 -22.09 -1.97 20.06
N ARG A 304 -22.84 -2.24 21.13
CA ARG A 304 -23.08 -3.60 21.60
C ARG A 304 -24.21 -4.24 20.78
N ARG A 305 -23.92 -5.35 20.13
CA ARG A 305 -24.94 -6.19 19.48
C ARG A 305 -25.79 -6.95 20.51
N LYS A 306 -27.08 -7.17 20.20
CA LYS A 306 -28.02 -7.88 21.08
C LYS A 306 -27.70 -9.37 21.25
N GLN A 307 -27.22 -10.03 20.18
CA GLN A 307 -26.93 -11.47 20.16
C GLN A 307 -25.55 -11.73 19.56
N PRO A 308 -24.72 -12.67 20.04
CA PRO A 308 -23.40 -12.98 19.49
C PRO A 308 -23.38 -13.33 18.00
N GLY A 309 -22.38 -12.80 17.28
CA GLY A 309 -22.23 -13.00 15.84
C GLY A 309 -21.45 -14.23 15.42
N PRO A 310 -21.46 -14.52 14.11
CA PRO A 310 -20.62 -15.56 13.53
C PRO A 310 -19.15 -15.32 13.83
N PHE A 311 -18.67 -14.07 13.77
CA PHE A 311 -17.28 -13.74 14.13
C PHE A 311 -16.89 -14.20 15.53
N LEU A 312 -17.63 -13.76 16.57
CA LEU A 312 -17.33 -14.12 17.95
C LEU A 312 -17.40 -15.64 18.17
N LYS A 313 -18.38 -16.31 17.54
CA LYS A 313 -18.52 -17.78 17.59
C LYS A 313 -17.33 -18.50 16.94
N MET A 314 -16.74 -17.92 15.91
CA MET A 314 -15.57 -18.46 15.21
C MET A 314 -14.26 -18.18 15.95
N MET A 315 -14.17 -17.12 16.76
CA MET A 315 -12.93 -16.74 17.46
C MET A 315 -12.51 -17.68 18.60
N ARG A 316 -13.31 -18.71 18.92
CA ARG A 316 -12.88 -19.75 19.86
C ARG A 316 -11.63 -20.46 19.33
N ALA A 317 -10.64 -20.67 20.20
CA ALA A 317 -9.33 -21.20 19.82
C ALA A 317 -9.38 -22.52 19.02
N ASP A 318 -10.27 -23.44 19.42
CA ASP A 318 -10.50 -24.73 18.76
C ASP A 318 -11.02 -24.59 17.32
N ARG A 319 -11.86 -23.58 17.08
CA ARG A 319 -12.45 -23.33 15.76
C ARG A 319 -11.52 -22.52 14.88
N ILE A 320 -11.01 -21.41 15.41
CA ILE A 320 -10.19 -20.50 14.61
C ILE A 320 -8.84 -21.13 14.24
N GLY A 321 -8.24 -21.93 15.13
CA GLY A 321 -6.99 -22.63 14.83
C GLY A 321 -7.16 -23.60 13.65
N LEU A 322 -8.21 -24.44 13.69
CA LEU A 322 -8.52 -25.38 12.60
C LEU A 322 -8.89 -24.65 11.31
N ASP A 323 -9.68 -23.58 11.39
CA ASP A 323 -10.07 -22.80 10.22
C ASP A 323 -8.86 -22.08 9.58
N PHE A 324 -7.92 -21.56 10.38
CA PHE A 324 -6.67 -20.99 9.86
C PHE A 324 -5.86 -22.01 9.07
N VAL A 325 -5.71 -23.24 9.58
CA VAL A 325 -5.02 -24.32 8.86
C VAL A 325 -5.77 -24.64 7.57
N LYS A 326 -7.10 -24.77 7.62
CA LYS A 326 -7.94 -25.03 6.44
C LYS A 326 -7.78 -23.94 5.38
N THR A 327 -7.87 -22.67 5.77
CA THR A 327 -7.68 -21.52 4.86
C THR A 327 -6.27 -21.49 4.30
N TYR A 328 -5.26 -21.74 5.13
CA TYR A 328 -3.88 -21.74 4.69
C TYR A 328 -3.63 -22.78 3.58
N LEU A 329 -4.17 -23.98 3.73
CA LEU A 329 -3.99 -25.10 2.80
C LEU A 329 -4.90 -25.02 1.56
N THR A 330 -6.13 -24.52 1.71
CA THR A 330 -7.16 -24.64 0.66
C THR A 330 -7.66 -23.31 0.12
N GLY A 331 -7.41 -22.19 0.81
CA GLY A 331 -8.05 -20.91 0.52
C GLY A 331 -9.54 -20.86 0.84
N LYS A 332 -10.10 -21.91 1.46
CA LYS A 332 -11.55 -22.09 1.69
C LYS A 332 -11.85 -22.21 3.18
N GLY A 333 -11.85 -21.09 3.89
CA GLY A 333 -12.26 -21.01 5.29
C GLY A 333 -12.75 -19.62 5.68
N PHE A 334 -13.30 -19.53 6.89
CA PHE A 334 -13.84 -18.29 7.44
C PHE A 334 -12.78 -17.19 7.53
N SER A 335 -11.55 -17.56 7.88
CA SER A 335 -10.38 -16.69 7.96
C SER A 335 -9.85 -16.23 6.60
N GLY A 336 -10.37 -16.80 5.50
CA GLY A 336 -10.07 -16.40 4.13
C GLY A 336 -10.74 -15.08 3.71
N ASP A 337 -11.43 -14.42 4.63
CA ASP A 337 -12.11 -13.15 4.45
C ASP A 337 -12.01 -12.29 5.72
N VAL A 338 -12.44 -11.03 5.66
CA VAL A 338 -12.52 -10.12 6.81
C VAL A 338 -13.93 -9.55 6.89
N PRO A 339 -14.50 -9.37 8.10
CA PRO A 339 -15.73 -8.59 8.26
C PRO A 339 -15.58 -7.22 7.59
N GLY A 340 -16.44 -6.95 6.63
CA GLY A 340 -16.51 -5.71 5.87
C GLY A 340 -17.91 -5.12 5.89
#